data_AF-A0A4R5DRJ1-F1
#
_entry.id   AF-A0A4R5DRJ1-F1
#
_cell.length_a   1.000
_cell.length_b   1.000
_cell.length_c   1.000
_cell.angle_alpha   90.00
_cell.angle_beta   90.00
_cell.angle_gamma   90.00
#
_symmetry.space_group_name_H-M   'P 1'
#
loop_
_entity.id
_entity.type
_entity.pdbx_description
1 polymer ?
#
loop_
_entity_poly.entity_id
_entity_poly.type
_entity_poly.pdbx_seq_one_letter_code
_entity_poly.pdbx_strand_id
1 'polypeptide(L)'
;MKTRKEINQSKVGLVGHSEGGMIAQMVASTRKDINFIVLLAAPGFRGDSLLLIQQELIERAMGVTESDIKRSKSITKHAYQLILNSQNTSTLKADLLKYGNAILADKKDSVRMSKIKPPQMSHQDFLVANTQVISSPWFKYILKYDPAKVLQKVNCAVLALNGGKDLQIPAKENLSAIAAALKKGGNDHVTTLELPGLNHLFQECKTGSPSEYATIEQTFSPKALSVISDWIYKQTK
;
A
#
# COMPACT_ATOMS: atom_id res chain seq x y z
N MET A 1 -2.96 7.57 26.56
CA MET A 1 -1.52 7.90 26.43
C MET A 1 -1.18 9.26 27.03
N LYS A 2 -1.83 10.37 26.60
CA LYS A 2 -1.48 11.73 27.05
C LYS A 2 -1.70 12.05 28.54
N THR A 3 -2.47 11.23 29.23
CA THR A 3 -2.75 11.35 30.67
C THR A 3 -1.71 10.64 31.54
N ARG A 4 -0.75 9.92 30.94
CA ARG A 4 0.30 9.18 31.64
C ARG A 4 1.46 10.11 31.99
N LYS A 5 1.82 10.18 33.28
CA LYS A 5 2.83 11.11 33.82
C LYS A 5 4.26 10.71 33.44
N GLU A 6 4.48 9.43 33.17
CA GLU A 6 5.73 8.82 32.72
C GLU A 6 6.04 9.07 31.25
N ILE A 7 5.11 9.66 30.48
CA ILE A 7 5.29 9.95 29.06
C ILE A 7 5.61 11.43 28.88
N ASN A 8 6.78 11.72 28.30
CA ASN A 8 7.11 13.07 27.86
C ASN A 8 6.26 13.44 26.64
N GLN A 9 5.30 14.35 26.84
CA GLN A 9 4.33 14.75 25.83
C GLN A 9 4.94 15.53 24.65
N SER A 10 6.18 16.05 24.79
CA SER A 10 6.90 16.73 23.70
C SER A 10 7.75 15.79 22.83
N LYS A 11 7.67 14.48 23.07
CA LYS A 11 8.49 13.45 22.42
C LYS A 11 7.62 12.31 21.84
N VAL A 12 6.39 12.63 21.46
CA VAL A 12 5.40 11.65 20.99
C VAL A 12 5.44 11.56 19.47
N GLY A 13 5.53 10.34 18.94
CA GLY A 13 5.40 10.09 17.51
C GLY A 13 4.51 8.91 17.18
N LEU A 14 4.28 8.70 15.88
CA LEU A 14 3.48 7.60 15.34
C LEU A 14 4.36 6.71 14.47
N VAL A 15 4.25 5.40 14.64
CA VAL A 15 4.82 4.41 13.71
C VAL A 15 3.67 3.72 13.02
N GLY A 16 3.68 3.73 11.69
CA GLY A 16 2.60 3.14 10.89
C GLY A 16 3.16 2.34 9.72
N HIS A 17 2.67 1.11 9.57
CA HIS A 17 3.00 0.23 8.44
C HIS A 17 1.88 0.21 7.42
N SER A 18 2.22 0.31 6.12
CA SER A 18 1.25 0.21 5.03
C SER A 18 0.07 1.18 5.22
N GLU A 19 -1.15 0.67 5.35
CA GLU A 19 -2.35 1.46 5.69
C GLU A 19 -2.20 2.24 7.02
N GLY A 20 -1.58 1.65 8.04
CA GLY A 20 -1.28 2.36 9.28
C GLY A 20 -0.33 3.55 9.08
N GLY A 21 0.56 3.47 8.09
CA GLY A 21 1.41 4.58 7.67
C GLY A 21 0.61 5.69 7.00
N MET A 22 -0.35 5.34 6.14
CA MET A 22 -1.32 6.29 5.59
C MET A 22 -2.10 7.02 6.71
N ILE A 23 -2.56 6.31 7.73
CA ILE A 23 -3.24 6.93 8.87
C ILE A 23 -2.29 7.85 9.64
N ALA A 24 -1.04 7.46 9.87
CA ALA A 24 -0.04 8.31 10.52
C ALA A 24 0.18 9.64 9.76
N GLN A 25 0.23 9.60 8.43
CA GLN A 25 0.28 10.81 7.60
C GLN A 25 -0.93 11.72 7.84
N MET A 26 -2.16 11.15 7.85
CA MET A 26 -3.39 11.92 8.09
C MET A 26 -3.40 12.57 9.46
N VAL A 27 -3.03 11.83 10.51
CA VAL A 27 -3.00 12.37 11.87
C VAL A 27 -1.96 13.48 11.99
N ALA A 28 -0.72 13.25 11.50
CA ALA A 28 0.34 14.24 11.57
C ALA A 28 0.10 15.48 10.68
N SER A 29 -0.74 15.36 9.64
CA SER A 29 -1.13 16.49 8.79
C SER A 29 -2.07 17.48 9.48
N THR A 30 -2.73 17.07 10.57
CA THR A 30 -3.75 17.86 11.27
C THR A 30 -3.37 18.18 12.71
N ARG A 31 -2.56 17.33 13.34
CA ARG A 31 -2.14 17.47 14.74
C ARG A 31 -0.74 18.06 14.86
N LYS A 32 -0.62 19.15 15.61
CA LYS A 32 0.67 19.85 15.88
C LYS A 32 1.45 19.26 17.05
N ASP A 33 0.81 18.41 17.83
CA ASP A 33 1.36 17.73 18.99
C ASP A 33 1.98 16.35 18.68
N ILE A 34 2.15 16.03 17.39
CA ILE A 34 2.92 14.87 16.92
C ILE A 34 4.30 15.37 16.52
N ASN A 35 5.34 14.87 17.19
CA ASN A 35 6.72 15.35 17.02
C ASN A 35 7.46 14.64 15.90
N PHE A 36 7.09 13.39 15.60
CA PHE A 36 7.63 12.65 14.48
C PHE A 36 6.68 11.56 13.99
N ILE A 37 6.88 11.12 12.75
CA ILE A 37 6.25 9.90 12.22
C ILE A 37 7.29 8.99 11.57
N VAL A 38 7.10 7.68 11.71
CA VAL A 38 7.84 6.63 11.00
C VAL A 38 6.87 5.90 10.07
N LEU A 39 7.11 6.04 8.78
CA LEU A 39 6.34 5.48 7.68
C LEU A 39 7.02 4.21 7.18
N LEU A 40 6.49 3.06 7.56
CA LEU A 40 6.99 1.74 7.14
C LEU A 40 6.20 1.29 5.92
N ALA A 41 6.79 1.35 4.72
CA ALA A 41 6.11 1.06 3.47
C ALA A 41 4.74 1.75 3.40
N ALA A 42 4.67 3.05 3.74
CA ALA A 42 3.42 3.81 3.62
C ALA A 42 3.26 4.30 2.17
N PRO A 43 2.04 4.44 1.64
CA PRO A 43 1.84 4.93 0.28
C PRO A 43 2.26 6.40 0.15
N GLY A 44 3.00 6.71 -0.93
CA GLY A 44 3.48 8.04 -1.29
C GLY A 44 2.78 8.67 -2.50
N PHE A 45 2.02 7.89 -3.26
CA PHE A 45 1.28 8.34 -4.44
C PHE A 45 -0.12 7.70 -4.51
N ARG A 46 -0.95 8.19 -5.44
CA ARG A 46 -2.40 7.94 -5.45
C ARG A 46 -2.73 6.44 -5.56
N GLY A 47 -3.71 6.00 -4.77
CA GLY A 47 -3.99 4.58 -4.58
C GLY A 47 -4.37 3.81 -5.84
N ASP A 48 -5.10 4.41 -6.79
CA ASP A 48 -5.45 3.75 -8.05
C ASP A 48 -4.22 3.41 -8.91
N SER A 49 -3.22 4.28 -8.92
CA SER A 49 -1.97 4.07 -9.64
C SER A 49 -1.08 3.07 -8.90
N LEU A 50 -1.04 3.17 -7.56
CA LEU A 50 -0.31 2.25 -6.70
C LEU A 50 -0.79 0.82 -6.83
N LEU A 51 -2.10 0.59 -6.71
CA LEU A 51 -2.65 -0.77 -6.76
C LEU A 51 -2.48 -1.43 -8.14
N LEU A 52 -2.47 -0.64 -9.23
CA LEU A 52 -2.15 -1.15 -10.57
C LEU A 52 -0.67 -1.55 -10.71
N ILE A 53 0.25 -0.82 -10.07
CA ILE A 53 1.68 -1.17 -10.06
C ILE A 53 1.89 -2.41 -9.17
N GLN A 54 1.27 -2.44 -7.99
CA GLN A 54 1.29 -3.58 -7.09
C GLN A 54 0.84 -4.87 -7.79
N GLN A 55 -0.29 -4.82 -8.50
CA GLN A 55 -0.79 -5.97 -9.25
C GLN A 55 0.24 -6.45 -10.28
N GLU A 56 0.79 -5.54 -11.07
CA GLU A 56 1.76 -5.87 -12.11
C GLU A 56 3.02 -6.54 -11.53
N LEU A 57 3.58 -6.00 -10.45
CA LEU A 57 4.78 -6.54 -9.83
C LEU A 57 4.56 -7.92 -9.21
N ILE A 58 3.43 -8.13 -8.54
CA ILE A 58 3.07 -9.42 -7.95
C ILE A 58 2.82 -10.46 -9.04
N GLU A 59 2.03 -10.13 -10.07
CA GLU A 59 1.78 -11.06 -11.19
C GLU A 59 3.08 -11.47 -11.88
N ARG A 60 4.00 -10.53 -12.10
CA ARG A 60 5.33 -10.82 -12.67
C ARG A 60 6.14 -11.75 -11.77
N ALA A 61 6.15 -11.52 -10.46
CA ALA A 61 6.85 -12.40 -9.51
C ALA A 61 6.23 -13.81 -9.43
N MET A 62 4.94 -13.95 -9.75
CA MET A 62 4.24 -15.23 -9.88
C MET A 62 4.47 -15.93 -11.22
N GLY A 63 5.24 -15.34 -12.14
CA GLY A 63 5.53 -15.92 -13.46
C GLY A 63 4.39 -15.76 -14.47
N VAL A 64 3.46 -14.83 -14.24
CA VAL A 64 2.42 -14.48 -15.23
C VAL A 64 3.09 -13.84 -16.44
N THR A 65 2.61 -14.18 -17.64
CA THR A 65 3.18 -13.65 -18.90
C THR A 65 2.91 -12.15 -19.04
N GLU A 66 3.82 -11.39 -19.65
CA GLU A 66 3.62 -9.93 -19.86
C GLU A 66 2.34 -9.60 -20.65
N SER A 67 1.92 -10.47 -21.57
CA SER A 67 0.64 -10.32 -22.28
C SER A 67 -0.56 -10.47 -21.34
N ASP A 68 -0.53 -11.45 -20.44
CA ASP A 68 -1.59 -11.67 -19.45
C ASP A 68 -1.58 -10.55 -18.39
N ILE A 69 -0.41 -10.04 -17.99
CA ILE A 69 -0.27 -8.89 -17.09
C ILE A 69 -0.90 -7.65 -17.70
N LYS A 70 -0.56 -7.33 -18.96
CA LYS A 70 -1.15 -6.19 -19.67
C LYS A 70 -2.67 -6.30 -19.77
N ARG A 71 -3.19 -7.51 -20.03
CA ARG A 71 -4.63 -7.76 -20.07
C ARG A 71 -5.28 -7.58 -18.69
N SER A 72 -4.72 -8.18 -17.65
CA SER A 72 -5.22 -8.09 -16.27
C SER A 72 -5.22 -6.65 -15.77
N LYS A 73 -4.15 -5.90 -16.01
CA LYS A 73 -4.05 -4.47 -15.67
C LYS A 73 -5.11 -3.62 -16.39
N SER A 74 -5.39 -3.92 -17.65
CA SER A 74 -6.47 -3.23 -18.40
C SER A 74 -7.84 -3.51 -17.80
N ILE A 75 -8.10 -4.76 -17.37
CA ILE A 75 -9.37 -5.14 -16.74
C ILE A 75 -9.53 -4.44 -15.40
N THR A 76 -8.51 -4.49 -14.55
CA THR A 76 -8.52 -3.81 -13.23
C THR A 76 -8.68 -2.31 -13.39
N LYS A 77 -8.00 -1.68 -14.35
CA LYS A 77 -8.13 -0.24 -14.61
C LYS A 77 -9.58 0.15 -14.96
N HIS A 78 -10.27 -0.66 -15.75
CA HIS A 78 -11.68 -0.40 -16.07
C HIS A 78 -12.59 -0.60 -14.86
N ALA A 79 -12.36 -1.65 -14.06
CA ALA A 79 -13.09 -1.84 -12.80
C ALA A 79 -12.90 -0.65 -11.84
N TYR A 80 -11.69 -0.09 -11.74
CA TYR A 80 -11.42 1.11 -10.94
C TYR A 80 -12.17 2.34 -11.47
N GLN A 81 -12.29 2.50 -12.79
CA GLN A 81 -13.11 3.57 -13.37
C GLN A 81 -14.58 3.46 -12.98
N LEU A 82 -15.16 2.24 -12.99
CA LEU A 82 -16.52 2.01 -12.50
C LEU A 82 -16.67 2.41 -11.03
N ILE A 83 -15.70 2.03 -10.17
CA ILE A 83 -15.71 2.38 -8.74
C ILE A 83 -15.61 3.89 -8.52
N LEU A 84 -14.71 4.57 -9.25
CA LEU A 84 -14.46 6.00 -9.10
C LEU A 84 -15.64 6.86 -9.57
N ASN A 85 -16.34 6.42 -10.62
CA ASN A 85 -17.47 7.12 -11.23
C ASN A 85 -18.82 6.82 -10.56
N SER A 86 -18.94 5.69 -9.86
CA SER A 86 -20.18 5.34 -9.18
C SER A 86 -20.47 6.29 -8.00
N GLN A 87 -21.74 6.64 -7.82
CA GLN A 87 -22.24 7.37 -6.65
C GLN A 87 -23.05 6.49 -5.69
N ASN A 88 -23.39 5.26 -6.09
CA ASN A 88 -24.24 4.35 -5.34
C ASN A 88 -23.59 2.96 -5.23
N THR A 89 -23.39 2.50 -3.99
CA THR A 89 -22.73 1.22 -3.70
C THR A 89 -23.53 0.02 -4.20
N SER A 90 -24.86 0.08 -4.17
CA SER A 90 -25.72 -1.01 -4.62
C SER A 90 -25.67 -1.19 -6.13
N THR A 91 -25.68 -0.10 -6.90
CA THR A 91 -25.52 -0.17 -8.37
C THR A 91 -24.10 -0.56 -8.74
N LEU A 92 -23.09 -0.10 -8.00
CA LEU A 92 -21.68 -0.45 -8.23
C LEU A 92 -21.44 -1.96 -8.21
N LYS A 93 -22.02 -2.69 -7.26
CA LYS A 93 -21.86 -4.15 -7.18
C LYS A 93 -22.44 -4.83 -8.42
N ALA A 94 -23.64 -4.43 -8.84
CA ALA A 94 -24.27 -4.98 -10.02
C ALA A 94 -23.45 -4.71 -11.30
N ASP A 95 -22.93 -3.49 -11.44
CA ASP A 95 -22.08 -3.09 -12.57
C ASP A 95 -20.77 -3.89 -12.63
N LEU A 96 -20.12 -4.08 -11.48
CA LEU A 96 -18.88 -4.87 -11.37
C LEU A 96 -19.11 -6.35 -11.65
N LEU A 97 -20.21 -6.94 -11.14
CA LEU A 97 -20.58 -8.33 -11.46
C LEU A 97 -20.87 -8.50 -12.95
N LYS A 98 -21.65 -7.58 -13.53
CA LYS A 98 -21.94 -7.58 -14.97
C LYS A 98 -20.65 -7.49 -15.80
N TYR A 99 -19.76 -6.58 -15.44
CA TYR A 99 -18.47 -6.43 -16.09
C TYR A 99 -17.62 -7.70 -15.97
N GLY A 100 -17.48 -8.25 -14.76
CA GLY A 100 -16.71 -9.46 -14.51
C GLY A 100 -17.25 -10.69 -15.24
N ASN A 101 -18.57 -10.87 -15.28
CA ASN A 101 -19.20 -11.95 -16.05
C ASN A 101 -18.92 -11.83 -17.56
N ALA A 102 -18.92 -10.60 -18.10
CA ALA A 102 -18.57 -10.37 -19.50
C ALA A 102 -17.09 -10.72 -19.78
N ILE A 103 -16.20 -10.47 -18.82
CA ILE A 103 -14.79 -10.92 -18.91
C ILE A 103 -14.68 -12.44 -18.85
N LEU A 104 -15.41 -13.11 -17.95
CA LEU A 104 -15.38 -14.56 -17.82
C LEU A 104 -15.99 -15.32 -19.01
N ALA A 105 -16.85 -14.67 -19.80
CA ALA A 105 -17.40 -15.24 -21.04
C ALA A 105 -16.32 -15.41 -22.13
N ASP A 106 -15.21 -14.66 -22.06
CA ASP A 106 -14.06 -14.87 -22.94
C ASP A 106 -13.22 -16.06 -22.45
N LYS A 107 -12.97 -17.02 -23.34
CA LYS A 107 -12.24 -18.25 -23.02
C LYS A 107 -10.80 -18.00 -22.54
N LYS A 108 -10.10 -17.01 -23.11
CA LYS A 108 -8.73 -16.68 -22.72
C LYS A 108 -8.71 -16.07 -21.32
N ASP A 109 -9.64 -15.17 -21.04
CA ASP A 109 -9.77 -14.55 -19.72
C ASP A 109 -10.25 -15.55 -18.64
N SER A 110 -11.12 -16.50 -18.98
CA SER A 110 -11.49 -17.61 -18.11
C SER A 110 -10.28 -18.50 -17.76
N VAL A 111 -9.45 -18.86 -18.75
CA VAL A 111 -8.21 -19.62 -18.53
C VAL A 111 -7.21 -18.82 -17.68
N ARG A 112 -7.05 -17.52 -17.96
CA ARG A 112 -6.20 -16.61 -17.17
C ARG A 112 -6.66 -16.55 -15.71
N MET A 113 -7.97 -16.44 -15.47
CA MET A 113 -8.54 -16.42 -14.12
C MET A 113 -8.17 -17.69 -13.34
N SER A 114 -8.18 -18.87 -13.98
CA SER A 114 -7.78 -20.13 -13.34
C SER A 114 -6.35 -20.15 -12.81
N LYS A 115 -5.44 -19.32 -13.36
CA LYS A 115 -4.06 -19.19 -12.89
C LYS A 115 -3.90 -18.27 -11.68
N ILE A 116 -4.90 -17.41 -11.42
CA ILE A 116 -4.82 -16.34 -10.42
C ILE A 116 -5.65 -16.67 -9.19
N LYS A 117 -6.85 -17.25 -9.38
CA LYS A 117 -7.75 -17.57 -8.27
C LYS A 117 -7.19 -18.70 -7.37
N PRO A 118 -7.65 -18.81 -6.11
CA PRO A 118 -7.42 -20.00 -5.31
C PRO A 118 -7.90 -21.28 -6.04
N PRO A 119 -7.13 -22.38 -6.01
CA PRO A 119 -7.47 -23.61 -6.74
C PRO A 119 -8.87 -24.15 -6.39
N GLN A 120 -9.28 -24.03 -5.12
CA GLN A 120 -10.52 -24.59 -4.59
C GLN A 120 -11.77 -23.74 -4.85
N MET A 121 -11.63 -22.54 -5.39
CA MET A 121 -12.74 -21.61 -5.59
C MET A 121 -13.26 -21.68 -7.04
N SER A 122 -14.57 -21.59 -7.28
CA SER A 122 -15.08 -21.44 -8.65
C SER A 122 -14.74 -20.05 -9.21
N HIS A 123 -14.81 -19.86 -10.55
CA HIS A 123 -14.65 -18.51 -11.12
C HIS A 123 -15.73 -17.55 -10.60
N GLN A 124 -16.96 -18.04 -10.42
CA GLN A 124 -18.08 -17.24 -9.97
C GLN A 124 -17.92 -16.79 -8.52
N ASP A 125 -17.55 -17.70 -7.62
CA ASP A 125 -17.34 -17.38 -6.21
C ASP A 125 -16.18 -16.39 -6.05
N PHE A 126 -15.11 -16.58 -6.83
CA PHE A 126 -13.99 -15.65 -6.83
C PHE A 126 -14.40 -14.25 -7.32
N LEU A 127 -15.19 -14.17 -8.39
CA LEU A 127 -15.72 -12.91 -8.90
C LEU A 127 -16.60 -12.21 -7.85
N VAL A 128 -17.51 -12.94 -7.21
CA VAL A 128 -18.42 -12.39 -6.19
C VAL A 128 -17.63 -11.90 -4.97
N ALA A 129 -16.69 -12.70 -4.46
CA ALA A 129 -15.84 -12.34 -3.34
C ALA A 129 -14.98 -11.10 -3.65
N ASN A 130 -14.35 -11.06 -4.84
CA ASN A 130 -13.56 -9.91 -5.26
C ASN A 130 -14.43 -8.66 -5.40
N THR A 131 -15.62 -8.77 -6.01
CA THR A 131 -16.57 -7.66 -6.17
C THR A 131 -16.98 -7.09 -4.81
N GLN A 132 -17.23 -7.95 -3.82
CA GLN A 132 -17.58 -7.52 -2.47
C GLN A 132 -16.47 -6.67 -1.83
N VAL A 133 -15.20 -7.04 -2.03
CA VAL A 133 -14.05 -6.28 -1.50
C VAL A 133 -13.90 -4.94 -2.21
N ILE A 134 -13.84 -4.94 -3.54
CA ILE A 134 -13.51 -3.74 -4.32
C ILE A 134 -14.67 -2.73 -4.39
N SER A 135 -15.91 -3.16 -4.10
CA SER A 135 -17.07 -2.27 -4.00
C SER A 135 -17.23 -1.64 -2.61
N SER A 136 -16.38 -1.99 -1.64
CA SER A 136 -16.49 -1.45 -0.28
C SER A 136 -16.19 0.07 -0.25
N PRO A 137 -16.81 0.83 0.69
CA PRO A 137 -16.49 2.24 0.89
C PRO A 137 -15.00 2.48 1.15
N TRP A 138 -14.36 1.58 1.90
CA TRP A 138 -12.93 1.66 2.22
C TRP A 138 -12.06 1.50 0.97
N PHE A 139 -12.34 0.51 0.11
CA PHE A 139 -11.58 0.34 -1.13
C PHE A 139 -11.71 1.55 -2.05
N LYS A 140 -12.93 2.09 -2.18
CA LYS A 140 -13.16 3.34 -2.93
C LYS A 140 -12.38 4.52 -2.34
N TYR A 141 -12.28 4.60 -1.01
CA TYR A 141 -11.46 5.60 -0.34
C TYR A 141 -9.98 5.46 -0.70
N ILE A 142 -9.42 4.25 -0.58
CA ILE A 142 -8.02 3.95 -0.94
C ILE A 142 -7.72 4.36 -2.38
N LEU A 143 -8.59 4.00 -3.35
CA LEU A 143 -8.39 4.39 -4.76
C LEU A 143 -8.33 5.91 -4.96
N LYS A 144 -9.12 6.67 -4.20
CA LYS A 144 -9.17 8.13 -4.29
C LYS A 144 -8.08 8.81 -3.47
N TYR A 145 -7.53 8.12 -2.48
CA TYR A 145 -6.58 8.69 -1.55
C TYR A 145 -5.31 9.11 -2.29
N ASP A 146 -4.92 10.36 -2.06
CA ASP A 146 -3.74 11.00 -2.63
C ASP A 146 -2.82 11.42 -1.47
N PRO A 147 -1.83 10.57 -1.11
CA PRO A 147 -0.91 10.84 -0.01
C PRO A 147 -0.17 12.17 -0.16
N ALA A 148 0.13 12.60 -1.39
CA ALA A 148 0.91 13.80 -1.63
C ALA A 148 0.21 15.06 -1.07
N LYS A 149 -1.12 15.12 -1.13
CA LYS A 149 -1.90 16.24 -0.57
C LYS A 149 -1.90 16.29 0.95
N VAL A 150 -1.75 15.13 1.58
CA VAL A 150 -1.70 14.99 3.04
C VAL A 150 -0.29 15.25 3.54
N LEU A 151 0.71 14.64 2.91
CA LEU A 151 2.13 14.79 3.22
C LEU A 151 2.59 16.26 3.11
N GLN A 152 2.09 17.03 2.15
CA GLN A 152 2.35 18.48 2.05
C GLN A 152 1.96 19.30 3.30
N LYS A 153 1.14 18.74 4.20
CA LYS A 153 0.69 19.40 5.43
C LYS A 153 1.40 18.86 6.68
N VAL A 154 2.22 17.81 6.55
CA VAL A 154 2.97 17.22 7.65
C VAL A 154 4.19 18.09 7.92
N ASN A 155 4.31 18.58 9.16
CA ASN A 155 5.37 19.49 9.58
C ASN A 155 6.36 18.87 10.58
N CYS A 156 6.06 17.69 11.12
CA CYS A 156 6.93 16.99 12.05
C CYS A 156 8.07 16.27 11.32
N ALA A 157 9.08 15.80 12.07
CA ALA A 157 10.13 14.96 11.49
C ALA A 157 9.54 13.67 10.90
N VAL A 158 10.06 13.23 9.75
CA VAL A 158 9.57 12.04 9.04
C VAL A 158 10.74 11.09 8.77
N LEU A 159 10.59 9.83 9.17
CA LEU A 159 11.35 8.71 8.64
C LEU A 159 10.45 7.91 7.70
N ALA A 160 10.83 7.74 6.46
CA ALA A 160 10.16 6.85 5.52
C ALA A 160 11.09 5.71 5.10
N LEU A 161 10.64 4.48 5.34
CA LEU A 161 11.37 3.25 5.04
C LEU A 161 10.58 2.41 4.04
N ASN A 162 11.27 1.77 3.10
CA ASN A 162 10.71 0.71 2.27
C ASN A 162 11.69 -0.46 2.20
N GLY A 163 11.18 -1.68 2.12
CA GLY A 163 11.99 -2.82 1.72
C GLY A 163 12.35 -2.74 0.24
N GLY A 164 13.61 -2.98 -0.13
CA GLY A 164 14.07 -2.90 -1.51
C GLY A 164 13.49 -3.97 -2.45
N LYS A 165 12.86 -5.02 -1.90
CA LYS A 165 12.11 -6.05 -2.63
C LYS A 165 10.60 -5.94 -2.38
N ASP A 166 10.11 -4.79 -1.94
CA ASP A 166 8.68 -4.56 -1.77
C ASP A 166 7.97 -4.52 -3.14
N LEU A 167 7.14 -5.52 -3.41
CA LEU A 167 6.32 -5.61 -4.63
C LEU A 167 4.94 -4.96 -4.49
N GLN A 168 4.53 -4.61 -3.26
CA GLN A 168 3.27 -3.92 -3.01
C GLN A 168 3.43 -2.42 -3.15
N ILE A 169 4.56 -1.89 -2.68
CA ILE A 169 4.87 -0.47 -2.74
C ILE A 169 6.33 -0.29 -3.19
N PRO A 170 6.58 -0.04 -4.49
CA PRO A 170 7.93 0.04 -5.06
C PRO A 170 8.77 1.09 -4.35
N ALA A 171 9.89 0.67 -3.76
CA ALA A 171 10.65 1.50 -2.82
C ALA A 171 11.11 2.83 -3.41
N LYS A 172 11.75 2.80 -4.59
CA LYS A 172 12.36 3.98 -5.21
C LYS A 172 11.32 5.06 -5.52
N GLU A 173 10.27 4.71 -6.26
CA GLU A 173 9.20 5.61 -6.65
C GLU A 173 8.45 6.12 -5.42
N ASN A 174 8.20 5.25 -4.44
CA ASN A 174 7.46 5.60 -3.25
C ASN A 174 8.22 6.58 -2.34
N LEU A 175 9.48 6.28 -2.02
CA LEU A 175 10.31 7.14 -1.19
C LEU A 175 10.54 8.50 -1.86
N SER A 176 10.78 8.50 -3.18
CA SER A 176 10.90 9.75 -3.95
C SER A 176 9.62 10.57 -3.91
N ALA A 177 8.44 9.95 -4.04
CA ALA A 177 7.15 10.64 -3.97
C ALA A 177 6.89 11.23 -2.57
N ILE A 178 7.21 10.48 -1.51
CA ILE A 178 7.07 10.96 -0.12
C ILE A 178 7.96 12.18 0.12
N ALA A 179 9.26 12.08 -0.22
CA ALA A 179 10.20 13.19 -0.05
C ALA A 179 9.78 14.43 -0.85
N ALA A 180 9.37 14.25 -2.10
CA ALA A 180 8.92 15.35 -2.95
C ALA A 180 7.66 16.04 -2.38
N ALA A 181 6.69 15.27 -1.88
CA ALA A 181 5.47 15.82 -1.29
C ALA A 181 5.76 16.61 0.00
N LEU A 182 6.60 16.08 0.89
CA LEU A 182 6.99 16.75 2.13
C LEU A 182 7.78 18.04 1.84
N LYS A 183 8.75 17.99 0.94
CA LYS A 183 9.53 19.16 0.51
C LYS A 183 8.64 20.22 -0.11
N LYS A 184 7.67 19.83 -0.95
CA LYS A 184 6.68 20.75 -1.52
C LYS A 184 5.82 21.42 -0.44
N GLY A 185 5.59 20.74 0.68
CA GLY A 185 4.93 21.28 1.87
C GLY A 185 5.80 22.18 2.75
N GLY A 186 7.08 22.36 2.41
CA GLY A 186 8.04 23.12 3.22
C GLY A 186 8.64 22.34 4.39
N ASN A 187 8.52 21.01 4.40
CA ASN A 187 9.12 20.16 5.41
C ASN A 187 10.41 19.51 4.89
N ASP A 188 11.55 20.00 5.37
CA ASP A 188 12.89 19.48 5.05
C ASP A 188 13.40 18.47 6.09
N HIS A 189 12.65 18.19 7.15
CA HIS A 189 13.01 17.22 8.20
C HIS A 189 12.63 15.79 7.82
N VAL A 190 13.13 15.35 6.66
CA VAL A 190 12.76 14.06 6.06
C VAL A 190 13.98 13.18 5.88
N THR A 191 13.89 11.96 6.39
CA THR A 191 14.84 10.87 6.11
C THR A 191 14.12 9.81 5.29
N THR A 192 14.64 9.47 4.11
CA THR A 192 14.17 8.32 3.32
C THR A 192 15.26 7.27 3.26
N LEU A 193 14.88 6.00 3.39
CA LEU A 193 15.84 4.91 3.26
C LEU A 193 15.18 3.65 2.69
N GLU A 194 15.78 3.15 1.62
CA GLU A 194 15.49 1.81 1.11
C GLU A 194 16.36 0.80 1.86
N LEU A 195 15.75 -0.31 2.29
CA LEU A 195 16.42 -1.39 3.00
C LEU A 195 16.60 -2.60 2.06
N PRO A 196 17.81 -2.84 1.53
CA PRO A 196 18.04 -3.87 0.53
C PRO A 196 17.66 -5.27 1.02
N GLY A 197 17.01 -6.04 0.13
CA GLY A 197 16.67 -7.43 0.39
C GLY A 197 15.46 -7.67 1.29
N LEU A 198 14.79 -6.61 1.78
CA LEU A 198 13.57 -6.73 2.56
C LEU A 198 12.30 -6.65 1.70
N ASN A 199 11.29 -7.45 2.02
CA ASN A 199 9.95 -7.39 1.41
C ASN A 199 9.09 -6.27 2.05
N HIS A 200 7.81 -6.22 1.66
CA HIS A 200 6.82 -5.28 2.20
C HIS A 200 6.64 -5.36 3.73
N LEU A 201 6.83 -6.54 4.31
CA LEU A 201 6.71 -6.80 5.75
C LEU A 201 8.03 -6.56 6.50
N PHE A 202 9.05 -6.01 5.81
CA PHE A 202 10.40 -5.83 6.33
C PHE A 202 11.08 -7.14 6.74
N GLN A 203 10.76 -8.25 6.06
CA GLN A 203 11.43 -9.52 6.24
C GLN A 203 12.49 -9.73 5.15
N GLU A 204 13.62 -10.36 5.46
CA GLU A 204 14.56 -10.80 4.44
C GLU A 204 13.91 -11.82 3.50
N CYS A 205 14.00 -11.58 2.18
CA CYS A 205 13.32 -12.41 1.18
C CYS A 205 14.15 -12.64 -0.09
N LYS A 206 13.76 -13.64 -0.88
CA LYS A 206 14.40 -13.90 -2.18
C LYS A 206 13.74 -13.10 -3.29
N THR A 207 12.42 -13.07 -3.36
CA THR A 207 11.69 -12.47 -4.50
C THR A 207 10.87 -11.24 -4.11
N GLY A 208 10.42 -11.16 -2.85
CA GLY A 208 9.45 -10.14 -2.43
C GLY A 208 8.00 -10.54 -2.64
N SER A 209 7.75 -11.69 -3.26
CA SER A 209 6.40 -12.23 -3.50
C SER A 209 5.66 -12.47 -2.19
N PRO A 210 4.37 -12.10 -2.09
CA PRO A 210 3.51 -12.47 -0.98
C PRO A 210 3.44 -13.98 -0.71
N SER A 211 3.73 -14.81 -1.71
CA SER A 211 3.79 -16.27 -1.54
C SER A 211 4.90 -16.73 -0.59
N GLU A 212 5.94 -15.91 -0.37
CA GLU A 212 7.01 -16.22 0.58
C GLU A 212 6.61 -15.96 2.04
N TYR A 213 5.60 -15.11 2.30
CA TYR A 213 5.33 -14.59 3.65
C TYR A 213 5.09 -15.69 4.69
N ALA A 214 4.30 -16.71 4.34
CA ALA A 214 3.99 -17.81 5.25
C ALA A 214 5.17 -18.78 5.46
N THR A 215 6.20 -18.70 4.63
CA THR A 215 7.39 -19.57 4.69
C THR A 215 8.58 -18.90 5.37
N ILE A 216 8.58 -17.58 5.49
CA ILE A 216 9.63 -16.82 6.17
C ILE A 216 9.35 -16.82 7.67
N GLU A 217 10.22 -17.44 8.47
CA GLU A 217 10.09 -17.48 9.93
C GLU A 217 10.32 -16.12 10.59
N GLN A 218 11.16 -15.27 9.99
CA GLN A 218 11.43 -13.94 10.51
C GLN A 218 10.15 -13.12 10.56
N THR A 219 9.83 -12.54 11.71
CA THR A 219 8.68 -11.61 11.84
C THR A 219 9.00 -10.24 11.26
N PHE A 220 10.15 -9.67 11.64
CA PHE A 220 10.60 -8.35 11.20
C PHE A 220 12.13 -8.28 11.28
N SER A 221 12.79 -7.63 10.30
CA SER A 221 14.25 -7.57 10.24
C SER A 221 14.84 -6.77 11.41
N PRO A 222 15.80 -7.35 12.17
CA PRO A 222 16.56 -6.62 13.18
C PRO A 222 17.30 -5.39 12.62
N LYS A 223 17.68 -5.42 11.33
CA LYS A 223 18.30 -4.28 10.64
C LYS A 223 17.32 -3.13 10.52
N ALA A 224 16.09 -3.41 10.11
CA ALA A 224 15.03 -2.41 10.05
C ALA A 224 14.69 -1.86 11.44
N LEU A 225 14.60 -2.72 12.46
CA LEU A 225 14.39 -2.29 13.85
C LEU A 225 15.48 -1.33 14.34
N SER A 226 16.74 -1.64 14.05
CA SER A 226 17.88 -0.81 14.46
C SER A 226 17.81 0.58 13.83
N VAL A 227 17.50 0.67 12.53
CA VAL A 227 17.30 1.96 11.84
C VAL A 227 16.18 2.77 12.49
N ILE A 228 15.06 2.13 12.80
CA ILE A 228 13.90 2.78 13.42
C ILE A 228 14.27 3.29 14.82
N SER A 229 14.85 2.42 15.67
CA SER A 229 15.19 2.77 17.05
C SER A 229 16.25 3.88 17.11
N ASP A 230 17.29 3.80 16.29
CA ASP A 230 18.37 4.78 16.28
C ASP A 230 17.88 6.14 15.81
N TRP A 231 16.99 6.16 14.81
CA TRP A 231 16.40 7.39 14.32
C TRP A 231 15.46 8.00 15.36
N ILE A 232 14.56 7.22 15.96
CA ILE A 232 13.66 7.68 17.02
C ILE A 232 14.46 8.24 18.19
N TYR A 233 15.50 7.53 18.62
CA TYR A 233 16.35 7.96 19.73
C TYR A 233 16.96 9.34 19.47
N LYS A 234 17.40 9.63 18.23
CA LYS A 234 17.89 10.96 17.84
C LYS A 234 16.80 12.05 17.90
N GLN A 235 15.55 11.74 17.56
CA GLN A 235 14.44 12.68 17.68
C GLN A 235 14.03 12.93 19.14
N THR A 236 14.28 11.95 20.01
CA THR A 236 13.84 12.01 21.41
C THR A 236 14.95 12.31 22.42
N LYS A 237 16.18 12.57 21.97
CA LYS A 237 17.25 13.11 22.82
C LYS A 237 16.88 14.50 23.33
#